data_AF-A0A917X716-F1
#
_entry.id   AF-A0A917X716-F1
#
_cell.length_a   1.000
_cell.length_b   1.000
_cell.length_c   1.000
_cell.angle_alpha   90.00
_cell.angle_beta   90.00
_cell.angle_gamma   90.00
#
_symmetry.space_group_name_H-M   'P 1'
#
loop_
_entity.id
_entity.type
_entity.pdbx_description
1 polymer ?
#
loop_
_entity_poly.entity_id
_entity_poly.type
_entity_poly.pdbx_seq_one_letter_code
_entity_poly.pdbx_strand_id
1 'polypeptide(L)'
;MMPPQVDEVPAPPAGPGVVAPFAAPPRDRDLKGLWIGLGVGGLVLVLCCVGGVLGGGFFISFADNLARTQVADAARGYLGALQAEDYERAHDEYLCAAQQSRHPVSWFRDHYAASPVVAFSVDENDVIIQQDIVVPATVQQKGQVQRTMEFVMSQEGTRYVICGGVE
;
A
#
# COMPACT_ATOMS: atom_id res chain seq x y z
N MET A 1 79.87 8.74 39.35
CA MET A 1 78.85 8.10 40.20
C MET A 1 77.69 9.06 40.36
N MET A 2 76.47 8.56 40.10
CA MET A 2 75.12 9.04 40.51
C MET A 2 74.69 10.53 40.35
N PRO A 3 73.57 10.81 39.64
CA PRO A 3 72.64 11.92 39.92
C PRO A 3 71.71 11.52 41.09
N PRO A 4 70.66 12.26 41.53
CA PRO A 4 70.01 13.51 41.09
C PRO A 4 69.87 14.53 42.28
N GLN A 5 69.25 15.71 42.16
CA GLN A 5 67.83 15.97 42.44
C GLN A 5 67.43 17.35 41.87
N VAL A 6 66.21 17.41 41.36
CA VAL A 6 65.54 18.57 40.77
C VAL A 6 65.17 19.53 41.89
N ASP A 7 65.68 20.76 41.86
CA ASP A 7 65.21 21.80 42.78
C ASP A 7 63.82 22.28 42.36
N GLU A 8 62.94 22.15 43.34
CA GLU A 8 61.49 22.31 43.36
C GLU A 8 61.11 23.78 43.26
N VAL A 9 60.30 24.16 42.26
CA VAL A 9 59.67 25.49 42.25
C VAL A 9 58.42 25.42 43.12
N PRO A 10 58.34 26.18 44.24
CA PRO A 10 57.19 26.10 45.13
C PRO A 10 55.93 26.65 44.46
N ALA A 11 54.82 25.95 44.63
CA ALA A 11 53.50 26.40 44.19
C ALA A 11 53.14 27.76 44.83
N PRO A 12 52.46 28.66 44.10
CA PRO A 12 52.14 29.99 44.59
C PRO A 12 51.27 29.92 45.85
N PRO A 13 51.47 30.82 46.82
CA PRO A 13 50.74 30.80 48.08
C PRO A 13 49.25 31.04 47.88
N ALA A 14 48.42 30.23 48.55
CA ALA A 14 46.98 30.41 48.58
C ALA A 14 46.65 31.75 49.26
N GLY A 15 46.22 32.74 48.46
CA GLY A 15 45.83 34.05 48.94
C GLY A 15 44.64 33.95 49.90
N PRO A 16 44.66 34.66 51.05
CA PRO A 16 43.55 34.67 51.98
C PRO A 16 42.41 35.55 51.42
N GLY A 17 41.20 34.98 51.33
CA GLY A 17 39.96 35.78 51.28
C GLY A 17 39.25 35.93 49.93
N VAL A 18 38.96 34.83 49.23
CA VAL A 18 37.84 34.83 48.26
C VAL A 18 36.82 33.77 48.67
N VAL A 19 36.00 34.11 49.65
CA VAL A 19 34.71 33.46 49.84
C VAL A 19 33.91 33.80 48.58
N ALA A 20 33.58 32.81 47.75
CA ALA A 20 32.76 33.03 46.55
C ALA A 20 31.47 33.75 46.99
N PRO A 21 31.25 35.01 46.58
CA PRO A 21 30.29 35.88 47.26
C PRO A 21 28.82 35.46 47.06
N PHE A 22 28.54 34.53 46.16
CA PHE A 22 27.22 33.92 46.00
C PHE A 22 27.45 32.48 45.51
N ALA A 23 26.93 31.49 46.21
CA ALA A 23 26.76 30.17 45.63
C ALA A 23 25.92 30.38 44.36
N ALA A 24 26.47 30.06 43.19
CA ALA A 24 25.68 30.05 41.96
C ALA A 24 24.41 29.23 42.24
N PRO A 25 23.20 29.75 41.92
CA PRO A 25 21.97 29.06 42.23
C PRO A 25 22.09 27.62 41.73
N PRO A 26 21.67 26.61 42.52
CA PRO A 26 21.55 25.25 42.00
C PRO A 26 20.80 25.37 40.69
N ARG A 27 21.38 24.85 39.59
CA ARG A 27 20.63 24.75 38.33
C ARG A 27 19.34 24.06 38.71
N ASP A 28 18.22 24.78 38.62
CA ASP A 28 16.90 24.19 38.75
C ASP A 28 16.92 23.00 37.81
N ARG A 29 17.00 21.81 38.38
CA ARG A 29 16.92 20.60 37.59
C ARG A 29 15.54 20.68 37.01
N ASP A 30 15.47 20.96 35.72
CA ASP A 30 14.24 21.17 34.99
C ASP A 30 13.54 19.82 34.88
N LEU A 31 12.99 19.38 36.02
CA LEU A 31 12.22 18.15 36.18
C LEU A 31 11.03 18.18 35.23
N LYS A 32 10.57 19.37 34.84
CA LYS A 32 9.58 19.59 33.77
C LYS A 32 10.06 19.06 32.42
N GLY A 33 11.31 19.30 32.04
CA GLY A 33 11.88 18.74 30.81
C GLY A 33 11.98 17.21 30.85
N LEU A 34 12.32 16.65 32.02
CA LEU A 34 12.35 15.20 32.23
C LEU A 34 10.93 14.58 32.15
N TRP A 35 9.92 15.23 32.72
CA TRP A 35 8.53 14.79 32.68
C TRP A 35 7.93 14.88 31.26
N ILE A 36 8.27 15.92 30.49
CA ILE A 36 7.87 16.05 29.08
C ILE A 36 8.55 14.97 28.23
N GLY A 37 9.85 14.73 28.44
CA GLY A 37 10.58 13.67 27.75
C GLY A 37 10.05 12.27 28.05
N LEU A 38 9.69 11.99 29.31
CA LEU A 38 9.11 10.71 29.72
C LEU A 38 7.67 10.54 29.20
N GLY A 39 6.88 11.62 29.15
CA GLY A 39 5.53 11.60 28.58
C GLY A 39 5.53 11.37 27.07
N VAL A 40 6.33 12.13 26.31
CA VAL A 40 6.41 11.99 24.86
C VAL A 40 7.09 10.67 24.46
N GLY A 41 8.19 10.30 25.14
CA GLY A 41 8.87 9.03 24.92
C GLY A 41 8.00 7.82 25.26
N GLY A 42 7.27 7.87 26.38
CA GLY A 42 6.31 6.85 26.78
C GLY A 42 5.13 6.73 25.81
N LEU A 43 4.58 7.87 25.34
CA LEU A 43 3.51 7.89 24.35
C LEU A 43 3.94 7.23 23.04
N VAL A 44 5.13 7.56 22.51
CA VAL A 44 5.67 6.95 21.28
C VAL A 44 5.90 5.46 21.46
N LEU A 45 6.42 5.03 22.61
CA LEU A 45 6.65 3.61 22.89
C LEU A 45 5.33 2.83 23.01
N VAL A 46 4.29 3.40 23.64
CA VAL A 46 2.94 2.83 23.67
C VAL A 46 2.32 2.79 22.29
N LEU A 47 2.46 3.85 21.47
CA LEU A 47 1.99 3.86 20.08
C LEU A 47 2.72 2.81 19.22
N CYS A 48 4.01 2.57 19.47
CA CYS A 48 4.79 1.57 18.75
C CYS A 48 4.41 0.13 19.19
N CYS A 49 4.28 -0.11 20.50
CA CYS A 49 3.99 -1.45 21.05
C CYS A 49 2.51 -1.84 21.00
N VAL A 50 1.58 -0.87 21.07
CA VAL A 50 0.13 -1.11 20.95
C VAL A 50 -0.34 -0.91 19.50
N GLY A 51 0.28 0.03 18.76
CA GLY A 51 0.01 0.23 17.33
C GLY A 51 0.55 -0.89 16.42
N GLY A 52 1.52 -1.69 16.87
CA GLY A 52 1.88 -2.93 16.19
C GLY A 52 0.78 -4.00 16.22
N VAL A 53 -0.12 -3.95 17.21
CA VAL A 53 -1.18 -4.95 17.42
C VAL A 53 -2.52 -4.51 16.80
N LEU A 54 -2.77 -3.19 16.68
CA LEU A 54 -4.03 -2.65 16.15
C LEU A 54 -3.89 -1.71 14.93
N GLY A 55 -2.68 -1.28 14.56
CA GLY A 55 -2.47 -0.24 13.53
C GLY A 55 -1.57 -0.63 12.34
N GLY A 56 -0.73 -1.66 12.48
CA GLY A 56 0.21 -2.07 11.43
C GLY A 56 -0.42 -2.86 10.27
N GLY A 57 -1.51 -3.59 10.53
CA GLY A 57 -2.18 -4.39 9.51
C GLY A 57 -3.09 -3.59 8.58
N PHE A 58 -3.63 -2.46 9.05
CA PHE A 58 -4.70 -1.76 8.32
C PHE A 58 -4.19 -0.93 7.14
N PHE A 59 -2.97 -0.37 7.24
CA PHE A 59 -2.40 0.46 6.17
C PHE A 59 -1.91 -0.34 4.97
N ILE A 60 -1.41 -1.57 5.18
CA ILE A 60 -0.95 -2.43 4.07
C ILE A 60 -2.17 -2.96 3.29
N SER A 61 -3.24 -3.36 3.98
CA SER A 61 -4.46 -3.84 3.31
C SER A 61 -5.16 -2.77 2.48
N PHE A 62 -5.03 -1.48 2.82
CA PHE A 62 -5.76 -0.42 2.12
C PHE A 62 -5.27 -0.20 0.68
N ALA A 63 -3.96 -0.32 0.43
CA ALA A 63 -3.39 -0.15 -0.91
C ALA A 63 -3.74 -1.32 -1.83
N ASP A 64 -3.67 -2.55 -1.32
CA ASP A 64 -4.02 -3.75 -2.09
C ASP A 64 -5.51 -3.80 -2.43
N ASN A 65 -6.38 -3.39 -1.49
CA ASN A 65 -7.82 -3.33 -1.72
C ASN A 65 -8.19 -2.30 -2.79
N LEU A 66 -7.49 -1.16 -2.84
CA LEU A 66 -7.73 -0.14 -3.87
C LEU A 66 -7.34 -0.63 -5.27
N ALA A 67 -6.25 -1.38 -5.39
CA ALA A 67 -5.86 -1.98 -6.67
C ALA A 67 -6.88 -3.06 -7.11
N ARG A 68 -7.28 -3.95 -6.18
CA ARG A 68 -8.27 -5.02 -6.43
C ARG A 68 -9.62 -4.48 -6.88
N THR A 69 -10.12 -3.44 -6.23
CA THR A 69 -11.37 -2.77 -6.59
C THR A 69 -11.31 -2.19 -8.00
N GLN A 70 -10.25 -1.43 -8.34
CA GLN A 70 -10.10 -0.84 -9.68
C GLN A 70 -10.03 -1.88 -10.79
N VAL A 71 -9.30 -2.96 -10.54
CA VAL A 71 -9.15 -4.09 -11.47
C VAL A 71 -10.49 -4.82 -11.64
N ALA A 72 -11.19 -5.12 -10.55
CA ALA A 72 -12.50 -5.76 -10.59
C ALA A 72 -13.53 -4.86 -11.30
N ASP A 73 -13.49 -3.55 -11.07
CA ASP A 73 -14.37 -2.59 -11.73
C ASP A 73 -14.14 -2.54 -13.25
N ALA A 74 -12.91 -2.64 -13.72
CA ALA A 74 -12.62 -2.75 -15.15
C ALA A 74 -13.26 -4.03 -15.75
N ALA A 75 -13.16 -5.16 -15.05
CA ALA A 75 -13.77 -6.42 -15.49
C ALA A 75 -15.31 -6.35 -15.46
N ARG A 76 -15.89 -5.71 -14.44
CA ARG A 76 -17.33 -5.43 -14.37
C ARG A 76 -17.79 -4.51 -15.49
N GLY A 77 -17.00 -3.49 -15.84
CA GLY A 77 -17.29 -2.59 -16.96
C GLY A 77 -17.35 -3.34 -18.29
N TYR A 78 -16.40 -4.23 -18.52
CA TYR A 78 -16.39 -5.11 -19.69
C TYR A 78 -17.62 -6.04 -19.76
N LEU A 79 -17.90 -6.77 -18.67
CA LEU A 79 -19.05 -7.69 -18.61
C LEU A 79 -20.39 -6.95 -18.67
N GLY A 80 -20.46 -5.75 -18.11
CA GLY A 80 -21.61 -4.85 -18.21
C GLY A 80 -21.83 -4.37 -19.65
N ALA A 81 -20.76 -4.05 -20.37
CA ALA A 81 -20.84 -3.72 -21.80
C ALA A 81 -21.33 -4.92 -22.63
N LEU A 82 -20.85 -6.14 -22.35
CA LEU A 82 -21.36 -7.36 -22.98
C LEU A 82 -22.83 -7.61 -22.67
N GLN A 83 -23.26 -7.40 -21.42
CA GLN A 83 -24.66 -7.55 -21.00
C GLN A 83 -25.57 -6.49 -21.66
N ALA A 84 -25.05 -5.28 -21.88
CA ALA A 84 -25.76 -4.20 -22.58
C ALA A 84 -25.73 -4.34 -24.11
N GLU A 85 -25.13 -5.41 -24.65
CA GLU A 85 -24.89 -5.63 -26.08
C GLU A 85 -24.04 -4.52 -26.74
N ASP A 86 -23.30 -3.76 -25.93
CA ASP A 86 -22.39 -2.69 -26.36
C ASP A 86 -21.00 -3.26 -26.64
N TYR A 87 -20.92 -4.07 -27.68
CA TYR A 87 -19.69 -4.79 -28.06
C TYR A 87 -18.56 -3.87 -28.52
N GLU A 88 -18.90 -2.70 -29.07
CA GLU A 88 -17.92 -1.69 -29.49
C GLU A 88 -17.18 -1.14 -28.27
N ARG A 89 -17.94 -0.77 -27.24
CA ARG A 89 -17.35 -0.31 -25.98
C ARG A 89 -16.55 -1.42 -25.29
N ALA A 90 -17.08 -2.64 -25.24
CA ALA A 90 -16.38 -3.79 -24.68
C ALA A 90 -15.01 -4.00 -25.35
N HIS A 91 -14.95 -3.89 -26.68
CA HIS A 91 -13.75 -4.04 -27.49
C HIS A 91 -12.78 -2.86 -27.35
N ASP A 92 -13.23 -1.63 -27.56
CA ASP A 92 -12.35 -0.46 -27.66
C ASP A 92 -11.86 0.04 -26.29
N GLU A 93 -12.73 -0.01 -25.26
CA GLU A 93 -12.42 0.55 -23.94
C GLU A 93 -11.78 -0.44 -22.99
N TYR A 94 -12.05 -1.75 -23.12
CA TYR A 94 -11.65 -2.73 -22.11
C TYR A 94 -10.69 -3.80 -22.61
N LEU A 95 -10.55 -4.06 -23.91
CA LEU A 95 -9.54 -4.99 -24.42
C LEU A 95 -8.22 -4.27 -24.69
N CYS A 96 -7.11 -5.00 -24.58
CA CYS A 96 -5.81 -4.54 -25.06
C CYS A 96 -5.69 -4.68 -26.58
N ALA A 97 -4.74 -3.97 -27.20
CA ALA A 97 -4.53 -3.98 -28.65
C ALA A 97 -4.31 -5.39 -29.23
N ALA A 98 -3.64 -6.27 -28.48
CA ALA A 98 -3.41 -7.65 -28.90
C ALA A 98 -4.72 -8.47 -28.96
N GLN A 99 -5.62 -8.26 -28.00
CA GLN A 99 -6.92 -8.94 -27.97
C GLN A 99 -7.91 -8.33 -28.95
N GLN A 100 -7.92 -7.01 -29.10
CA GLN A 100 -8.70 -6.32 -30.14
C GLN A 100 -8.37 -6.84 -31.54
N SER A 101 -7.09 -7.07 -31.82
CA SER A 101 -6.65 -7.61 -33.11
C SER A 101 -7.08 -9.07 -33.34
N ARG A 102 -7.26 -9.85 -32.27
CA ARG A 102 -7.65 -11.27 -32.33
C ARG A 102 -9.17 -11.46 -32.38
N HIS A 103 -9.91 -10.63 -31.64
CA HIS A 103 -11.35 -10.74 -31.44
C HIS A 103 -12.03 -9.44 -31.89
N PRO A 104 -12.33 -9.27 -33.19
CA PRO A 104 -13.03 -8.08 -33.67
C PRO A 104 -14.45 -8.02 -33.11
N VAL A 105 -15.07 -6.83 -33.12
CA VAL A 105 -16.45 -6.61 -32.65
C VAL A 105 -17.47 -7.58 -33.26
N SER A 106 -17.28 -8.00 -34.51
CA SER A 106 -18.14 -9.02 -35.15
C SER A 106 -18.08 -10.38 -34.46
N TRP A 107 -16.91 -10.78 -33.96
CA TRP A 107 -16.75 -12.04 -33.23
C TRP A 107 -17.59 -12.05 -31.96
N PHE A 108 -17.66 -10.92 -31.24
CA PHE A 108 -18.52 -10.80 -30.06
C PHE A 108 -19.99 -10.99 -30.40
N ARG A 109 -20.46 -10.39 -31.50
CA ARG A 109 -21.83 -10.60 -31.97
C ARG A 109 -22.08 -12.07 -32.30
N ASP A 110 -21.20 -12.71 -33.04
CA ASP A 110 -21.38 -14.11 -33.43
C ASP A 110 -21.34 -15.07 -32.22
N HIS A 111 -20.45 -14.80 -31.25
CA HIS A 111 -20.26 -15.65 -30.08
C HIS A 111 -21.34 -15.46 -29.02
N TYR A 112 -21.74 -14.21 -28.73
CA TYR A 112 -22.68 -13.89 -27.66
C TYR A 112 -24.14 -13.73 -28.14
N ALA A 113 -24.43 -13.64 -29.44
CA ALA A 113 -25.81 -13.56 -29.93
C ALA A 113 -26.65 -14.81 -29.57
N ALA A 114 -26.04 -16.00 -29.59
CA ALA A 114 -26.73 -17.24 -29.25
C ALA A 114 -26.90 -17.44 -27.74
N SER A 115 -25.98 -16.91 -26.93
CA SER A 115 -25.94 -17.08 -25.48
C SER A 115 -25.51 -15.77 -24.80
N PRO A 116 -26.39 -14.76 -24.76
CA PRO A 116 -26.05 -13.47 -24.16
C PRO A 116 -25.81 -13.62 -22.66
N VAL A 117 -24.95 -12.75 -22.12
CA VAL A 117 -24.68 -12.68 -20.69
C VAL A 117 -25.93 -12.13 -19.99
N VAL A 118 -26.55 -12.95 -19.13
CA VAL A 118 -27.76 -12.56 -18.39
C VAL A 118 -27.43 -12.03 -17.00
N ALA A 119 -26.38 -12.56 -16.38
CA ALA A 119 -25.89 -12.10 -15.09
C ALA A 119 -24.38 -12.34 -14.99
N PHE A 120 -23.71 -11.55 -14.18
CA PHE A 120 -22.31 -11.74 -13.85
C PHE A 120 -22.03 -11.31 -12.42
N SER A 121 -21.01 -11.88 -11.81
CA SER A 121 -20.50 -11.52 -10.49
C SER A 121 -18.98 -11.49 -10.55
N VAL A 122 -18.39 -10.43 -10.02
CA VAL A 122 -16.93 -10.27 -9.92
C VAL A 122 -16.61 -9.94 -8.47
N ASP A 123 -15.88 -10.82 -7.80
CA ASP A 123 -15.44 -10.63 -6.43
C ASP A 123 -14.00 -10.08 -6.41
N GLU A 124 -13.81 -9.00 -5.66
CA GLU A 124 -12.53 -8.28 -5.52
C GLU A 124 -11.55 -9.06 -4.65
N ASN A 125 -12.09 -9.88 -3.74
CA ASN A 125 -11.32 -10.73 -2.84
C ASN A 125 -10.66 -11.89 -3.60
N ASP A 126 -11.30 -12.34 -4.68
CA ASP A 126 -10.80 -13.43 -5.52
C ASP A 126 -9.77 -12.96 -6.57
N VAL A 127 -9.55 -11.63 -6.70
CA VAL A 127 -8.54 -11.09 -7.61
C VAL A 127 -7.15 -11.56 -7.19
N ILE A 128 -6.37 -12.09 -8.12
CA ILE A 128 -5.01 -12.54 -7.86
C ILE A 128 -4.05 -11.50 -8.43
N ILE A 129 -3.39 -10.75 -7.56
CA ILE A 129 -2.35 -9.77 -7.92
C ILE A 129 -1.02 -10.31 -7.39
N GLN A 130 -0.35 -11.13 -8.18
CA GLN A 130 0.97 -11.66 -7.84
C GLN A 130 2.00 -11.24 -8.90
N GLN A 131 2.21 -12.10 -9.90
CA GLN A 131 3.06 -11.84 -11.06
C GLN A 131 2.24 -11.30 -12.25
N ASP A 132 1.04 -11.84 -12.43
CA ASP A 132 0.01 -11.36 -13.34
C ASP A 132 -1.23 -10.94 -12.54
N ILE A 133 -2.03 -10.04 -13.10
CA ILE A 133 -3.31 -9.62 -12.52
C ILE A 133 -4.39 -10.50 -13.12
N VAL A 134 -4.99 -11.40 -12.33
CA VAL A 134 -6.05 -12.31 -12.78
C VAL A 134 -7.34 -12.01 -12.02
N VAL A 135 -8.43 -11.83 -12.77
CA VAL A 135 -9.75 -11.52 -12.24
C VAL A 135 -10.70 -12.67 -12.56
N PRO A 136 -11.02 -13.53 -11.58
CA PRO A 136 -12.07 -14.51 -11.76
C PRO A 136 -13.42 -13.80 -11.73
N ALA A 137 -14.24 -14.10 -12.74
CA ALA A 137 -15.58 -13.59 -12.90
C ALA A 137 -16.53 -14.75 -13.12
N THR A 138 -17.60 -14.78 -12.34
CA THR A 138 -18.64 -15.76 -12.53
C THR A 138 -19.66 -15.22 -13.51
N VAL A 139 -19.76 -15.82 -14.70
CA VAL A 139 -20.63 -15.39 -15.79
C VAL A 139 -21.77 -16.40 -15.95
N GLN A 140 -22.99 -15.88 -16.03
CA GLN A 140 -24.18 -16.65 -16.37
C GLN A 140 -24.68 -16.21 -17.74
N GLN A 141 -24.64 -17.13 -18.69
CA GLN A 141 -25.16 -16.92 -20.03
C GLN A 141 -26.53 -17.58 -20.19
N LYS A 142 -27.36 -17.03 -21.07
CA LYS A 142 -28.71 -17.54 -21.32
C LYS A 142 -28.65 -19.00 -21.79
N GLY A 143 -29.31 -19.90 -21.06
CA GLY A 143 -29.36 -21.32 -21.40
C GLY A 143 -28.09 -22.11 -21.09
N GLN A 144 -27.13 -21.51 -20.37
CA GLN A 144 -25.95 -22.19 -19.85
C GLN A 144 -25.94 -22.20 -18.33
N VAL A 145 -25.23 -23.18 -17.76
CA VAL A 145 -24.90 -23.18 -16.32
C VAL A 145 -23.88 -22.06 -16.07
N GLN A 146 -23.97 -21.45 -14.89
CA GLN A 146 -23.01 -20.47 -14.41
C GLN A 146 -21.58 -21.02 -14.49
N ARG A 147 -20.66 -20.26 -15.10
CA ARG A 147 -19.25 -20.64 -15.25
C ARG A 147 -18.34 -19.54 -14.72
N THR A 148 -17.20 -19.94 -14.18
CA THR A 148 -16.13 -19.00 -13.80
C THR A 148 -15.20 -18.82 -14.98
N MET A 149 -15.01 -17.58 -15.40
CA MET A 149 -14.03 -17.16 -16.42
C MET A 149 -12.91 -16.39 -15.73
N GLU A 150 -11.67 -16.62 -16.12
CA GLU A 150 -10.52 -15.94 -15.53
C GLU A 150 -9.96 -14.92 -16.53
N PHE A 151 -10.08 -13.63 -16.23
CA PHE A 151 -9.58 -12.58 -17.09
C PHE A 151 -8.19 -12.15 -16.68
N VAL A 152 -7.25 -12.20 -17.61
CA VAL A 152 -5.89 -11.68 -17.39
C VAL A 152 -5.89 -10.21 -17.74
N MET A 153 -5.55 -9.37 -16.76
CA MET A 153 -5.52 -7.92 -16.90
C MET A 153 -4.10 -7.37 -16.96
N SER A 154 -3.94 -6.26 -17.67
CA SER A 154 -2.73 -5.48 -17.71
C SER A 154 -3.04 -4.01 -17.50
N GLN A 155 -2.08 -3.27 -16.95
CA GLN A 155 -2.23 -1.83 -16.73
C GLN A 155 -1.65 -1.08 -17.93
N GLU A 156 -2.51 -0.34 -18.64
CA GLU A 156 -2.10 0.57 -19.71
C GLU A 156 -2.32 2.02 -19.26
N GLY A 157 -1.23 2.70 -18.90
CA GLY A 157 -1.29 4.06 -18.37
C GLY A 157 -1.97 4.11 -16.99
N THR A 158 -3.20 4.62 -16.93
CA THR A 158 -3.99 4.74 -15.70
C THR A 158 -5.21 3.82 -15.67
N ARG A 159 -5.41 2.98 -16.69
CA ARG A 159 -6.55 2.06 -16.80
C ARG A 159 -6.10 0.61 -16.84
N TYR A 160 -6.96 -0.28 -16.40
CA TYR A 160 -6.78 -1.73 -16.53
C TYR A 160 -7.53 -2.23 -17.77
N VAL A 161 -6.87 -3.05 -18.57
CA VAL A 161 -7.40 -3.65 -19.80
C VAL A 161 -7.24 -5.17 -19.76
N ILE A 162 -8.13 -5.88 -20.43
CA ILE A 162 -8.14 -7.34 -20.53
C ILE A 162 -7.21 -7.76 -21.67
N CYS A 163 -6.20 -8.57 -21.32
CA CYS A 163 -5.20 -9.12 -22.22
C CYS A 163 -5.35 -10.63 -22.45
N GLY A 164 -6.23 -11.31 -21.72
CA GLY A 164 -6.47 -12.75 -21.88
C GLY A 164 -7.72 -13.22 -21.13
N GLY A 165 -8.15 -14.45 -21.41
CA GLY A 165 -9.32 -15.06 -20.78
C GLY A 165 -10.68 -14.76 -21.43
N VAL A 166 -10.67 -14.28 -22.67
CA VAL A 166 -11.87 -13.91 -23.44
C VAL A 166 -12.35 -15.03 -24.39
N GLU A 167 -11.88 -16.26 -24.17
CA GLU A 167 -12.12 -17.43 -25.04
C GLU A 167 -13.28 -18.33 -24.59
#